data_AF-A0A2R5L0A5-F1
#
_entry.id   AF-A0A2R5L0A5-F1
#
_cell.length_a   1.000
_cell.length_b   1.000
_cell.length_c   1.000
_cell.angle_alpha   90.00
_cell.angle_beta   90.00
_cell.angle_gamma   90.00
#
_symmetry.space_group_name_H-M   'P 1'
#
loop_
_entity.id
_entity.type
_entity.pdbx_description
1 polymer ?
#
loop_
_entity_poly.entity_id
_entity_poly.type
_entity_poly.pdbx_seq_one_letter_code
_entity_poly.pdbx_strand_id
1 'polypeptide(L)'
;SRLLSSFSKRRSRKNIERRQQQNNEDNNSSKEACDADSAEAFDPLHSGLCFPYWPQFDNTSIECGSCRIYRRDSTQCEGYTISRLQMQQRQAGSGRPSSSSRTVWHLHYTHGLTNTRSFIELVEQLSSLREVSQREAREEATTAGINVNTPVLLQCPSGTEHCGAVILCDLMVGGACDAAPPVSRDSSMRSGGNYRDAVTDATLNTRGEGIILDPAKLLPHLRHQRANLVPTYDIFKFVYRVMIEYFGRARLI
;
A
#
# COMPACT_ATOMS: atom_id res chain seq x y z
N SER A 1 30.76 -1.41 -0.64
CA SER A 1 29.36 -0.97 -0.49
C SER A 1 28.30 -1.89 -1.12
N ARG A 2 28.62 -3.03 -1.77
CA ARG A 2 27.62 -3.95 -2.38
C ARG A 2 27.17 -5.14 -1.52
N LEU A 3 27.71 -5.30 -0.31
CA LEU A 3 27.43 -6.47 0.55
C LEU A 3 26.32 -6.23 1.59
N LEU A 4 26.02 -4.99 1.96
CA LEU A 4 24.98 -4.69 2.97
C LEU A 4 23.56 -4.71 2.38
N SER A 5 23.39 -4.40 1.08
CA SER A 5 22.09 -4.49 0.40
C SER A 5 21.63 -5.94 0.18
N SER A 6 22.56 -6.90 0.12
CA SER A 6 22.24 -8.33 0.02
C SER A 6 21.80 -8.94 1.35
N PHE A 7 22.22 -8.38 2.49
CA PHE A 7 21.81 -8.85 3.81
C PHE A 7 20.36 -8.46 4.14
N SER A 8 19.93 -7.24 3.80
CA SER A 8 18.53 -6.82 3.96
C SER A 8 17.57 -7.60 3.03
N LYS A 9 17.97 -7.79 1.76
CA LYS A 9 17.21 -8.58 0.76
C LYS A 9 17.04 -10.06 1.11
N ARG A 10 18.01 -10.69 1.77
CA ARG A 10 17.89 -12.09 2.24
C ARG A 10 17.05 -12.23 3.51
N ARG A 11 17.01 -11.20 4.35
CA ARG A 11 16.22 -11.20 5.59
C ARG A 11 14.72 -11.04 5.31
N SER A 12 14.36 -10.20 4.32
CA SER A 12 12.96 -10.00 3.91
C SER A 12 12.33 -11.25 3.28
N ARG A 13 13.01 -11.89 2.31
CA ARG A 13 12.53 -13.17 1.71
C ARG A 13 12.36 -14.29 2.73
N LYS A 14 13.35 -14.49 3.61
CA LYS A 14 13.27 -15.52 4.65
C LYS A 14 12.22 -15.23 5.72
N ASN A 15 11.90 -13.97 5.99
CA ASN A 15 10.84 -13.61 6.94
C ASN A 15 9.44 -13.80 6.36
N ILE A 16 9.25 -13.56 5.06
CA ILE A 16 7.96 -13.81 4.39
C ILE A 16 7.71 -15.32 4.31
N GLU A 17 8.68 -16.11 3.87
CA GLU A 17 8.56 -17.58 3.78
C GLU A 17 8.40 -18.25 5.15
N ARG A 18 9.15 -17.80 6.17
CA ARG A 18 8.99 -18.32 7.56
C ARG A 18 7.64 -17.95 8.18
N ARG A 19 7.11 -16.75 7.89
CA ARG A 19 5.77 -16.35 8.37
C ARG A 19 4.66 -17.13 7.65
N GLN A 20 4.83 -17.48 6.38
CA GLN A 20 3.90 -18.33 5.64
C GLN A 20 3.88 -19.77 6.17
N GLN A 21 5.03 -20.32 6.58
CA GLN A 21 5.11 -21.65 7.20
C GLN A 21 4.57 -21.67 8.63
N GLN A 22 4.93 -20.67 9.46
CA GLN A 22 4.44 -20.57 10.83
C GLN A 22 2.90 -20.40 10.88
N ASN A 23 2.34 -19.54 10.02
CA ASN A 23 0.89 -19.33 9.95
C ASN A 23 0.12 -20.57 9.45
N ASN A 24 0.76 -21.44 8.64
CA ASN A 24 0.14 -22.70 8.21
C ASN A 24 0.17 -23.77 9.31
N GLU A 25 1.17 -23.75 10.19
CA GLU A 25 1.27 -24.67 11.34
C GLU A 25 0.34 -24.25 12.49
N ASP A 26 0.26 -22.95 12.77
CA ASP A 26 -0.61 -22.41 13.83
C ASP A 26 -2.11 -22.55 13.47
N ASN A 27 -2.48 -22.38 12.20
CA ASN A 27 -3.86 -22.59 11.72
C ASN A 27 -4.34 -24.05 11.85
N ASN A 28 -3.42 -25.01 11.95
CA ASN A 28 -3.76 -26.42 12.14
C ASN A 28 -3.84 -26.82 13.63
N SER A 29 -3.31 -25.98 14.54
CA SER A 29 -3.28 -26.22 15.98
C SER A 29 -4.33 -25.44 16.78
N SER A 30 -4.92 -24.37 16.24
CA SER A 30 -5.85 -23.48 16.96
C SER A 30 -7.34 -23.77 16.71
N LYS A 31 -7.70 -24.97 16.23
CA LYS A 31 -9.10 -25.33 15.93
C LYS A 31 -9.94 -25.72 17.16
N GLU A 32 -9.38 -25.62 18.37
CA GLU A 32 -10.12 -25.81 19.62
C GLU A 32 -9.83 -24.64 20.58
N ALA A 33 -10.91 -24.06 21.10
CA ALA A 33 -11.00 -23.07 22.17
C ALA A 33 -10.69 -21.59 21.83
N CYS A 34 -11.75 -20.83 21.50
CA CYS A 34 -12.11 -19.61 22.23
C CYS A 34 -13.48 -19.05 21.78
N ASP A 35 -14.52 -19.38 22.55
CA ASP A 35 -15.72 -18.55 22.70
C ASP A 35 -15.36 -17.34 23.58
N ALA A 36 -15.45 -16.12 23.05
CA ALA A 36 -15.89 -14.89 23.75
C ALA A 36 -15.64 -13.62 22.90
N ASP A 37 -16.73 -12.89 22.68
CA ASP A 37 -16.85 -11.47 22.28
C ASP A 37 -16.40 -11.08 20.85
N SER A 38 -17.26 -11.43 19.90
CA SER A 38 -17.20 -11.02 18.50
C SER A 38 -17.47 -9.52 18.33
N ALA A 39 -16.42 -8.71 18.37
CA ALA A 39 -16.41 -7.47 17.61
C ALA A 39 -16.45 -7.84 16.12
N GLU A 40 -17.65 -7.96 15.56
CA GLU A 40 -17.91 -8.30 14.16
C GLU A 40 -16.97 -7.50 13.25
N ALA A 41 -16.06 -8.20 12.57
CA ALA A 41 -15.17 -7.61 11.61
C ALA A 41 -15.99 -6.89 10.54
N PHE A 42 -15.75 -5.59 10.36
CA PHE A 42 -16.49 -4.79 9.40
C PHE A 42 -16.07 -5.16 7.98
N ASP A 43 -16.81 -6.03 7.31
CA ASP A 43 -16.60 -6.29 5.89
C ASP A 43 -17.45 -5.33 5.03
N PRO A 44 -16.81 -4.41 4.28
CA PRO A 44 -17.50 -3.51 3.35
C PRO A 44 -18.34 -4.22 2.28
N LEU A 45 -18.01 -5.48 1.96
CA LEU A 45 -18.78 -6.28 1.00
C LEU A 45 -20.07 -6.80 1.61
N HIS A 46 -20.03 -7.27 2.87
CA HIS A 46 -21.21 -7.78 3.57
C HIS A 46 -22.16 -6.65 3.99
N SER A 47 -21.63 -5.44 4.20
CA SER A 47 -22.41 -4.24 4.51
C SER A 47 -22.99 -3.51 3.29
N GLY A 48 -22.73 -3.99 2.07
CA GLY A 48 -23.25 -3.39 0.83
C GLY A 48 -22.68 -2.02 0.50
N LEU A 49 -21.60 -1.60 1.18
CA LEU A 49 -20.96 -0.30 1.01
C LEU A 49 -19.99 -0.26 -0.18
N CYS A 50 -19.67 -1.43 -0.75
CA CYS A 50 -18.91 -1.56 -1.98
C CYS A 50 -19.52 -2.64 -2.87
N PHE A 51 -19.74 -2.31 -4.15
CA PHE A 51 -20.11 -3.30 -5.14
C PHE A 51 -18.93 -4.27 -5.36
N PRO A 52 -19.15 -5.60 -5.47
CA PRO A 52 -18.10 -6.58 -5.71
C PRO A 52 -17.60 -6.50 -7.16
N TYR A 53 -16.70 -5.56 -7.42
CA TYR A 53 -16.12 -5.31 -8.75
C TYR A 53 -14.95 -6.24 -9.11
N TRP A 54 -14.69 -7.29 -8.31
CA TRP A 54 -13.66 -8.30 -8.58
C TRP A 54 -14.17 -9.70 -8.20
N PRO A 55 -13.56 -10.78 -8.74
CA PRO A 55 -13.97 -12.15 -8.42
C PRO A 55 -13.73 -12.49 -6.94
N GLN A 56 -14.72 -13.08 -6.28
CA GLN A 56 -14.66 -13.36 -4.83
C GLN A 56 -14.01 -14.70 -4.48
N PHE A 57 -13.70 -15.54 -5.48
CA PHE A 57 -13.08 -16.86 -5.28
C PHE A 57 -11.89 -17.05 -6.20
N ASP A 58 -10.90 -17.83 -5.77
CA ASP A 58 -9.72 -18.12 -6.58
C ASP A 58 -10.11 -18.89 -7.83
N ASN A 59 -9.37 -18.66 -8.92
CA ASN A 59 -9.61 -19.25 -10.24
C ASN A 59 -10.98 -18.89 -10.84
N THR A 60 -11.67 -17.89 -10.30
CA THR A 60 -12.90 -17.35 -10.90
C THR A 60 -12.63 -16.05 -11.65
N SER A 61 -13.57 -15.67 -12.52
CA SER A 61 -13.45 -14.46 -13.33
C SER A 61 -14.76 -13.70 -13.43
N ILE A 62 -14.68 -12.39 -13.57
CA ILE A 62 -15.82 -11.54 -13.91
C ILE A 62 -15.52 -10.77 -15.20
N GLU A 63 -16.57 -10.40 -15.93
CA GLU A 63 -16.47 -9.56 -17.11
C GLU A 63 -16.98 -8.15 -16.77
N CYS A 64 -16.15 -7.14 -17.07
CA CYS A 64 -16.44 -5.73 -16.87
C CYS A 64 -16.24 -5.02 -18.20
N GLY A 65 -17.33 -4.89 -18.97
CA GLY A 65 -17.30 -4.33 -20.31
C GLY A 65 -16.37 -5.12 -21.25
N SER A 66 -15.29 -4.48 -21.70
CA SER A 66 -14.29 -5.09 -22.58
C SER A 66 -13.15 -5.79 -21.84
N CYS A 67 -13.16 -5.76 -20.51
CA CYS A 67 -12.12 -6.32 -19.67
C CYS A 67 -12.63 -7.60 -18.99
N ARG A 68 -11.80 -8.64 -18.94
CA ARG A 68 -12.03 -9.81 -18.11
C ARG A 68 -11.01 -9.85 -16.98
N ILE A 69 -11.51 -9.96 -15.75
CA ILE A 69 -10.69 -9.95 -14.53
C ILE A 69 -10.74 -11.35 -13.94
N TYR A 70 -9.57 -11.97 -13.79
CA TYR A 70 -9.40 -13.27 -13.14
C TYR A 70 -8.78 -13.06 -11.76
N ARG A 71 -9.25 -13.77 -10.74
CA ARG A 71 -8.51 -13.90 -9.48
C ARG A 71 -7.68 -15.17 -9.56
N ARG A 72 -6.36 -15.03 -9.48
CA ARG A 72 -5.44 -16.17 -9.58
C ARG A 72 -5.32 -16.88 -8.24
N ASP A 73 -5.00 -16.10 -7.23
CA ASP A 73 -4.76 -16.57 -5.88
C ASP A 73 -5.03 -15.43 -4.89
N SER A 74 -5.31 -15.81 -3.65
CA SER A 74 -5.50 -14.89 -2.54
C SER A 74 -4.81 -15.41 -1.29
N THR A 75 -4.35 -14.49 -0.45
CA THR A 75 -3.81 -14.76 0.88
C THR A 75 -4.67 -14.00 1.88
N GLN A 76 -5.36 -14.74 2.74
CA GLN A 76 -6.12 -14.19 3.85
C GLN A 76 -5.19 -13.97 5.04
N CYS A 77 -5.18 -12.76 5.58
CA CYS A 77 -4.52 -12.41 6.83
C CYS A 77 -5.56 -11.89 7.82
N GLU A 78 -5.13 -11.71 9.06
CA GLU A 78 -5.96 -11.08 10.09
C GLU A 78 -6.19 -9.60 9.74
N GLY A 79 -7.40 -9.27 9.30
CA GLY A 79 -7.81 -7.89 8.97
C GLY A 79 -7.58 -7.42 7.55
N TYR A 80 -6.96 -8.24 6.69
CA TYR A 80 -6.89 -7.95 5.26
C TYR A 80 -6.72 -9.20 4.39
N THR A 81 -7.07 -9.06 3.13
CA THR A 81 -6.89 -10.06 2.08
C THR A 81 -6.05 -9.45 0.97
N ILE A 82 -4.98 -10.14 0.55
CA ILE A 82 -4.21 -9.78 -0.64
C ILE A 82 -4.60 -10.74 -1.76
N SER A 83 -5.04 -10.22 -2.89
CA SER A 83 -5.41 -11.00 -4.08
C SER A 83 -4.56 -10.60 -5.28
N ARG A 84 -4.07 -11.60 -6.02
CA ARG A 84 -3.45 -11.38 -7.33
C ARG A 84 -4.52 -11.48 -8.40
N LEU A 85 -4.80 -10.37 -9.06
CA LEU A 85 -5.74 -10.28 -10.17
C LEU A 85 -4.99 -10.25 -11.50
N GLN A 86 -5.57 -10.88 -12.51
CA GLN A 86 -5.09 -10.80 -13.89
C GLN A 86 -6.17 -10.20 -14.78
N MET A 87 -5.85 -9.06 -15.38
CA MET A 87 -6.74 -8.32 -16.25
C MET A 87 -6.37 -8.59 -17.70
N GLN A 88 -7.35 -9.02 -18.49
CA GLN A 88 -7.23 -9.23 -19.93
C GLN A 88 -8.18 -8.31 -20.67
N GLN A 89 -7.62 -7.50 -21.57
CA GLN A 89 -8.41 -6.67 -22.47
C GLN A 89 -8.91 -7.53 -23.64
N ARG A 90 -10.21 -7.51 -23.95
CA ARG A 90 -10.76 -8.07 -25.19
C ARG A 90 -10.63 -7.01 -26.28
N GLN A 91 -10.15 -7.41 -27.46
CA GLN A 91 -10.08 -6.49 -28.59
C GLN A 91 -11.49 -6.18 -29.11
N ALA A 92 -11.78 -4.90 -29.30
CA ALA A 92 -13.05 -4.46 -29.87
C ALA A 92 -13.23 -5.06 -31.27
N GLY A 93 -14.37 -5.72 -31.51
CA GLY A 93 -14.77 -6.24 -32.82
C GLY A 93 -14.38 -7.67 -33.16
N SER A 94 -13.44 -8.32 -32.46
CA SER A 94 -12.99 -9.69 -32.80
C SER A 94 -13.41 -10.78 -31.82
N GLY A 95 -13.96 -10.41 -30.66
CA GLY A 95 -14.26 -11.35 -29.56
C GLY A 95 -13.02 -12.05 -28.98
N ARG A 96 -11.84 -11.82 -29.55
CA ARG A 96 -10.58 -12.49 -29.23
C ARG A 96 -9.91 -11.77 -28.06
N PRO A 97 -9.40 -12.50 -27.05
CA PRO A 97 -8.61 -11.88 -26.00
C PRO A 97 -7.37 -11.23 -26.63
N SER A 98 -7.02 -10.02 -26.20
CA SER A 98 -5.72 -9.47 -26.54
C SER A 98 -4.64 -10.35 -25.91
N SER A 99 -3.48 -10.45 -26.56
CA SER A 99 -2.31 -11.12 -26.00
C SER A 99 -1.71 -10.38 -24.80
N SER A 100 -2.14 -9.14 -24.54
CA SER A 100 -1.67 -8.32 -23.44
C SER A 100 -2.57 -8.56 -22.22
N SER A 101 -2.00 -9.27 -21.26
CA SER A 101 -2.57 -9.38 -19.92
C SER A 101 -1.77 -8.48 -18.98
N ARG A 102 -2.39 -8.01 -17.90
CA ARG A 102 -1.66 -7.31 -16.82
C ARG A 102 -1.99 -7.91 -15.46
N THR A 103 -0.99 -7.96 -14.59
CA THR A 103 -1.19 -8.32 -13.18
C THR A 103 -1.57 -7.08 -12.37
N VAL A 104 -2.57 -7.20 -11.52
CA VAL A 104 -3.03 -6.16 -10.58
C VAL A 104 -3.08 -6.76 -9.19
N TRP A 105 -2.41 -6.12 -8.24
CA TRP A 105 -2.48 -6.49 -6.83
C TRP A 105 -3.66 -5.78 -6.17
N HIS A 106 -4.54 -6.55 -5.56
CA HIS A 106 -5.71 -6.05 -4.83
C HIS A 106 -5.54 -6.33 -3.35
N LEU A 107 -5.65 -5.29 -2.51
CA LEU A 107 -5.57 -5.40 -1.06
C LEU A 107 -6.90 -4.92 -0.50
N HIS A 108 -7.63 -5.82 0.19
CA HIS A 108 -8.88 -5.53 0.87
C HIS A 108 -8.65 -5.51 2.38
N TYR A 109 -8.92 -4.39 3.05
CA TYR A 109 -8.79 -4.24 4.50
C TYR A 109 -10.17 -4.18 5.17
N THR A 110 -10.35 -4.93 6.27
CA THR A 110 -11.66 -5.13 6.92
C THR A 110 -11.71 -4.70 8.39
N HIS A 111 -10.60 -4.29 9.00
CA HIS A 111 -10.61 -3.88 10.42
C HIS A 111 -11.01 -2.42 10.66
N GLY A 112 -11.17 -1.61 9.60
CA GLY A 112 -11.52 -0.20 9.75
C GLY A 112 -10.51 0.62 10.57
N LEU A 113 -10.90 1.81 11.03
CA LEU A 113 -10.01 2.72 11.79
C LEU A 113 -10.11 2.53 13.31
N THR A 114 -10.11 1.28 13.77
CA THR A 114 -10.19 0.93 15.20
C THR A 114 -8.94 0.21 15.68
N ASN A 115 -8.30 -0.56 14.81
CA ASN A 115 -7.15 -1.39 15.15
C ASN A 115 -5.84 -0.81 14.57
N THR A 116 -5.12 -0.07 15.40
CA THR A 116 -3.84 0.57 15.04
C THR A 116 -2.79 -0.45 14.55
N ARG A 117 -2.68 -1.60 15.21
CA ARG A 117 -1.70 -2.64 14.87
C ARG A 117 -1.92 -3.19 13.47
N SER A 118 -3.14 -3.62 13.19
CA SER A 118 -3.52 -4.15 11.88
C SER A 118 -3.43 -3.06 10.79
N PHE A 119 -3.70 -1.80 11.14
CA PHE A 119 -3.52 -0.68 10.22
C PHE A 119 -2.04 -0.39 9.89
N ILE A 120 -1.12 -0.54 10.85
CA ILE A 120 0.32 -0.46 10.58
C ILE A 120 0.72 -1.56 9.59
N GLU A 121 0.28 -2.80 9.84
CA GLU A 121 0.57 -3.93 8.95
C GLU A 121 0.02 -3.69 7.54
N LEU A 122 -1.18 -3.12 7.41
CA LEU A 122 -1.75 -2.68 6.14
C LEU A 122 -0.81 -1.71 5.39
N VAL A 123 -0.31 -0.66 6.05
CA VAL A 123 0.58 0.35 5.42
C VAL A 123 1.91 -0.29 4.99
N GLU A 124 2.46 -1.20 5.79
CA GLU A 124 3.67 -1.96 5.44
C GLU A 124 3.44 -2.89 4.24
N GLN A 125 2.31 -3.58 4.19
CA GLN A 125 1.94 -4.41 3.04
C GLN A 125 1.72 -3.58 1.78
N LEU A 126 1.10 -2.41 1.89
CA LEU A 126 0.90 -1.50 0.76
C LEU A 126 2.24 -1.10 0.14
N SER A 127 3.22 -0.73 0.97
CA SER A 127 4.58 -0.41 0.51
C SER A 127 5.25 -1.61 -0.15
N SER A 128 5.17 -2.79 0.47
CA SER A 128 5.76 -4.03 -0.04
C SER A 128 5.16 -4.43 -1.39
N LEU A 129 3.84 -4.32 -1.56
CA LEU A 129 3.14 -4.65 -2.80
C LEU A 129 3.45 -3.66 -3.91
N ARG A 130 3.67 -2.38 -3.61
CA ARG A 130 4.13 -1.40 -4.61
C ARG A 130 5.48 -1.81 -5.19
N GLU A 131 6.43 -2.22 -4.35
CA GLU A 131 7.74 -2.68 -4.82
C GLU A 131 7.64 -3.94 -5.69
N VAL A 132 6.83 -4.92 -5.26
CA VAL A 132 6.60 -6.16 -6.02
C VAL A 132 5.95 -5.85 -7.36
N SER A 133 4.88 -5.05 -7.36
CA SER A 133 4.15 -4.65 -8.57
C SER A 133 5.05 -3.91 -9.57
N GLN A 134 5.86 -2.96 -9.10
CA GLN A 134 6.81 -2.24 -9.96
C GLN A 134 7.88 -3.17 -10.55
N ARG A 135 8.31 -4.17 -9.78
CA ARG A 135 9.28 -5.15 -10.26
C ARG A 135 8.69 -6.05 -11.33
N GLU A 136 7.51 -6.62 -11.09
CA GLU A 136 6.79 -7.44 -12.07
C GLU A 136 6.51 -6.64 -13.35
N ALA A 137 6.07 -5.39 -13.20
CA ALA A 137 5.86 -4.47 -14.32
C ALA A 137 7.15 -4.18 -15.09
N ARG A 138 8.31 -4.03 -14.43
CA ARG A 138 9.61 -3.83 -15.11
C ARG A 138 10.05 -5.07 -15.89
N GLU A 139 9.83 -6.26 -15.33
CA GLU A 139 10.15 -7.52 -16.00
C GLU A 139 9.28 -7.67 -17.27
N GLU A 140 8.00 -7.30 -17.20
CA GLU A 140 7.06 -7.31 -18.34
C GLU A 140 7.28 -6.17 -19.36
N ALA A 141 7.69 -4.99 -18.89
CA ALA A 141 7.88 -3.77 -19.69
C ALA A 141 9.18 -3.73 -20.49
N THR A 142 10.07 -4.73 -20.36
CA THR A 142 11.28 -4.87 -21.20
C THR A 142 10.97 -4.82 -22.72
N THR A 143 9.70 -4.95 -23.10
CA THR A 143 9.21 -4.99 -24.49
C THR A 143 8.37 -3.78 -24.93
N ALA A 144 7.96 -2.90 -24.01
CA ALA A 144 7.13 -1.73 -24.31
C ALA A 144 7.31 -0.69 -23.20
N GLY A 145 7.62 0.57 -23.54
CA GLY A 145 7.86 1.67 -22.61
C GLY A 145 6.65 2.02 -21.73
N ILE A 146 6.29 1.12 -20.82
CA ILE A 146 5.19 1.21 -19.87
C ILE A 146 5.67 2.07 -18.69
N ASN A 147 4.83 3.01 -18.27
CA ASN A 147 5.08 3.77 -17.05
C ASN A 147 5.13 2.82 -15.85
N VAL A 148 6.29 2.76 -15.21
CA VAL A 148 6.54 1.92 -14.03
C VAL A 148 6.08 2.59 -12.73
N ASN A 149 5.70 3.87 -12.76
CA ASN A 149 5.14 4.60 -11.63
C ASN A 149 3.61 4.73 -11.77
N THR A 150 2.93 3.59 -11.75
CA THR A 150 1.46 3.55 -11.81
C THR A 150 0.89 3.99 -10.46
N PRO A 151 -0.07 4.93 -10.43
CA PRO A 151 -0.70 5.35 -9.18
C PRO A 151 -1.43 4.17 -8.52
N VAL A 152 -1.49 4.17 -7.20
CA VAL A 152 -2.28 3.20 -6.43
C VAL A 152 -3.72 3.70 -6.29
N LEU A 153 -4.68 2.89 -6.70
CA LEU A 153 -6.10 3.17 -6.47
C LEU A 153 -6.46 2.85 -5.02
N LEU A 154 -6.96 3.85 -4.30
CA LEU A 154 -7.51 3.71 -2.95
C LEU A 154 -9.00 4.01 -2.96
N GLN A 155 -9.79 3.10 -2.41
CA GLN A 155 -11.24 3.22 -2.31
C GLN A 155 -11.70 2.90 -0.89
N CYS A 156 -12.57 3.75 -0.38
CA CYS A 156 -13.46 3.46 0.75
C CYS A 156 -14.85 4.00 0.39
N PRO A 157 -15.92 3.68 1.15
CA PRO A 157 -17.29 4.04 0.77
C PRO A 157 -17.48 5.53 0.47
N SER A 158 -16.95 6.41 1.34
CA SER A 158 -16.98 7.87 1.14
C SER A 158 -15.78 8.41 0.35
N GLY A 159 -14.78 7.56 0.08
CA GLY A 159 -13.53 7.89 -0.61
C GLY A 159 -12.60 8.86 0.12
N THR A 160 -12.92 9.30 1.34
CA THR A 160 -12.20 10.39 2.02
C THR A 160 -11.60 10.01 3.37
N GLU A 161 -12.32 9.23 4.16
CA GLU A 161 -11.97 8.91 5.55
C GLU A 161 -10.76 7.97 5.62
N HIS A 162 -11.01 6.69 5.37
CA HIS A 162 -10.00 5.63 5.38
C HIS A 162 -8.91 5.90 4.33
N CYS A 163 -9.28 6.41 3.15
CA CYS A 163 -8.29 6.80 2.13
C CYS A 163 -7.37 7.90 2.65
N GLY A 164 -7.90 8.92 3.33
CA GLY A 164 -7.09 10.00 3.89
C GLY A 164 -6.14 9.51 4.98
N ALA A 165 -6.62 8.63 5.86
CA ALA A 165 -5.79 8.01 6.89
C ALA A 165 -4.64 7.18 6.28
N VAL A 166 -4.94 6.34 5.28
CA VAL A 166 -3.91 5.53 4.61
C VAL A 166 -2.89 6.42 3.91
N ILE A 167 -3.31 7.43 3.15
CA ILE A 167 -2.39 8.33 2.43
C ILE A 167 -1.48 9.08 3.41
N LEU A 168 -2.04 9.63 4.50
CA LEU A 168 -1.24 10.33 5.51
C LEU A 168 -0.22 9.39 6.16
N CYS A 169 -0.65 8.21 6.62
CA CYS A 169 0.23 7.25 7.27
C CYS A 169 1.34 6.75 6.33
N ASP A 170 1.01 6.48 5.07
CA ASP A 170 1.95 6.03 4.04
C ASP A 170 3.01 7.10 3.74
N LEU A 171 2.61 8.38 3.62
CA LEU A 171 3.56 9.48 3.43
C LEU A 171 4.47 9.69 4.64
N MET A 172 3.94 9.57 5.85
CA MET A 172 4.72 9.73 7.07
C MET A 172 5.68 8.56 7.31
N VAL A 173 5.23 7.32 7.07
CA VAL A 173 6.11 6.16 7.17
C VAL A 173 7.20 6.22 6.09
N GLY A 174 6.83 6.54 4.85
CA GLY A 174 7.77 6.68 3.74
C GLY A 174 8.81 7.77 3.98
N GLY A 175 8.38 8.98 4.36
CA GLY A 175 9.31 10.09 4.63
C GLY A 175 10.23 9.85 5.83
N ALA A 176 9.80 9.07 6.82
CA ALA A 176 10.61 8.74 8.00
C ALA A 176 11.70 7.74 7.64
N CYS A 177 11.41 6.80 6.74
CA CYS A 177 12.38 5.84 6.22
C CYS A 177 13.46 6.51 5.34
N ASP A 178 13.10 7.56 4.60
CA ASP A 178 14.03 8.30 3.73
C ASP A 178 14.89 9.33 4.49
N ALA A 179 14.52 9.69 5.71
CA ALA A 179 15.29 10.54 6.61
C ALA A 179 16.48 9.81 7.25
N ALA A 180 17.40 9.28 6.43
CA ALA A 180 18.71 8.85 6.88
C ALA A 180 19.56 10.07 7.33
N PRO A 181 20.47 9.93 8.31
CA PRO A 181 21.17 11.08 8.90
C PRO A 181 22.05 11.79 7.84
N PRO A 182 22.22 13.12 7.95
CA PRO A 182 23.05 13.87 7.03
C PRO A 182 24.49 13.36 7.13
N VAL A 183 24.97 12.74 6.05
CA VAL A 183 26.38 12.44 5.89
C VAL A 183 27.09 13.77 5.74
N SER A 184 27.88 14.15 6.75
CA SER A 184 28.76 15.32 6.70
C SER A 184 29.57 15.28 5.40
N ARG A 185 29.23 16.16 4.45
CA ARG A 185 30.01 16.32 3.23
C ARG A 185 30.46 17.75 3.11
N ASP A 186 31.77 17.88 3.24
CA ASP A 186 32.55 19.06 2.91
C ASP A 186 32.13 19.65 1.56
N SER A 187 32.01 20.96 1.60
CA SER A 187 31.78 21.86 0.49
C SER A 187 32.84 21.71 -0.60
N SER A 188 32.40 21.29 -1.80
CA SER A 188 33.13 21.54 -3.04
C SER A 188 32.15 21.66 -4.21
N MET A 189 32.24 22.81 -4.87
CA MET A 189 31.44 23.29 -6.00
C MET A 189 31.17 22.27 -7.11
N ARG A 190 29.96 22.33 -7.69
CA ARG A 190 29.77 22.43 -9.15
C ARG A 190 28.35 22.88 -9.52
N SER A 191 28.30 23.87 -10.40
CA SER A 191 27.12 24.48 -11.02
C SER A 191 26.72 23.71 -12.28
N GLY A 192 25.42 23.69 -12.59
CA GLY A 192 24.87 23.21 -13.87
C GLY A 192 23.42 22.76 -13.76
N GLY A 193 22.47 23.64 -14.08
CA GLY A 193 21.03 23.33 -14.12
C GLY A 193 20.56 22.84 -15.50
N ASN A 194 19.51 22.01 -15.54
CA ASN A 194 18.17 22.40 -16.05
C ASN A 194 17.16 21.24 -16.19
N TYR A 195 15.97 21.49 -15.59
CA TYR A 195 14.58 21.20 -16.01
C TYR A 195 13.90 19.80 -15.92
N ARG A 196 12.79 19.82 -15.14
CA ARG A 196 11.53 19.00 -15.11
C ARG A 196 11.62 17.65 -14.37
N ASP A 197 10.85 17.38 -13.30
CA ASP A 197 9.38 17.48 -13.18
C ASP A 197 8.85 18.10 -11.86
N ALA A 198 7.70 18.75 -12.00
CA ALA A 198 6.99 19.51 -10.98
C ALA A 198 6.10 18.61 -10.10
N VAL A 199 6.69 18.05 -9.03
CA VAL A 199 5.96 17.60 -7.81
C VAL A 199 6.70 18.04 -6.53
N THR A 200 7.73 18.87 -6.67
CA THR A 200 8.60 19.32 -5.56
C THR A 200 8.27 20.72 -5.05
N ASP A 201 7.21 21.36 -5.55
CA ASP A 201 6.86 22.74 -5.18
C ASP A 201 5.69 22.82 -4.20
N ALA A 202 5.73 21.95 -3.18
CA ALA A 202 4.90 22.10 -1.98
C ALA A 202 5.83 22.23 -0.77
N THR A 203 6.59 23.33 -0.69
CA THR A 203 7.14 23.89 0.58
C THR A 203 7.70 22.88 1.61
N LEU A 204 8.36 21.82 1.16
CA LEU A 204 9.24 20.96 1.97
C LEU A 204 10.72 21.23 1.67
N ASN A 205 11.02 22.35 1.00
CA ASN A 205 12.37 22.83 0.78
C ASN A 205 12.84 23.67 1.97
N THR A 206 13.00 23.05 3.14
CA THR A 206 14.04 23.47 4.08
C THR A 206 15.32 22.75 3.68
N ARG A 207 16.17 23.50 2.96
CA ARG A 207 17.57 23.15 2.66
C ARG A 207 18.23 22.50 3.87
N GLY A 208 18.46 21.19 3.80
CA GLY A 208 19.35 20.47 4.73
C GLY A 208 18.74 20.03 6.08
N GLU A 209 17.45 20.25 6.32
CA GLU A 209 16.77 19.74 7.52
C GLU A 209 15.83 18.61 7.13
N GLY A 210 15.88 17.50 7.87
CA GLY A 210 15.05 16.32 7.62
C GLY A 210 13.57 16.68 7.46
N ILE A 211 12.86 15.92 6.64
CA ILE A 211 11.42 16.12 6.40
C ILE A 211 10.71 16.06 7.76
N ILE A 212 10.27 17.22 8.27
CA ILE A 212 9.43 17.27 9.47
C ILE A 212 8.06 16.73 9.06
N LEU A 213 7.84 15.46 9.37
CA LEU A 213 6.60 14.76 9.07
C LEU A 213 5.53 15.11 10.10
N ASP A 214 4.75 16.14 9.77
CA ASP A 214 3.63 16.59 10.58
C ASP A 214 2.31 16.37 9.81
N PRO A 215 1.42 15.47 10.27
CA PRO A 215 0.14 15.24 9.62
C PRO A 215 -0.70 16.53 9.46
N ALA A 216 -0.57 17.50 10.38
CA ALA A 216 -1.28 18.77 10.30
C ALA A 216 -0.80 19.64 9.14
N LYS A 217 0.48 19.54 8.75
CA LYS A 217 1.05 20.27 7.60
C LYS A 217 0.77 19.57 6.27
N LEU A 218 0.73 18.24 6.27
CA LEU A 218 0.48 17.45 5.07
C LEU A 218 -1.00 17.49 4.64
N LEU A 219 -1.93 17.46 5.60
CA LEU A 219 -3.35 17.34 5.32
C LEU A 219 -3.94 18.47 4.44
N PRO A 220 -3.60 19.76 4.64
CA PRO A 220 -4.06 20.83 3.75
C PRO A 220 -3.67 20.61 2.28
N HIS A 221 -2.44 20.16 2.03
CA HIS A 221 -1.94 19.88 0.67
C HIS A 221 -2.71 18.72 0.03
N LEU A 222 -2.97 17.66 0.80
CA LEU A 222 -3.78 16.53 0.33
C LEU A 222 -5.23 16.94 0.06
N ARG A 223 -5.80 17.81 0.90
CA ARG A 223 -7.16 18.33 0.72
C ARG A 223 -7.33 19.21 -0.51
N HIS A 224 -6.25 19.84 -0.97
CA HIS A 224 -6.24 20.56 -2.25
C HIS A 224 -6.43 19.62 -3.44
N GLN A 225 -5.85 18.41 -3.38
CA GLN A 225 -5.99 17.40 -4.43
C GLN A 225 -7.32 16.63 -4.32
N ARG A 226 -7.79 16.38 -3.10
CA ARG A 226 -9.07 15.73 -2.84
C ARG A 226 -9.73 16.33 -1.61
N ALA A 227 -10.82 17.08 -1.82
CA ALA A 227 -11.54 17.73 -0.75
C ALA A 227 -11.99 16.72 0.33
N ASN A 228 -12.05 17.20 1.58
CA ASN A 228 -12.62 16.48 2.71
C ASN A 228 -11.90 15.17 3.12
N LEU A 229 -10.65 14.94 2.71
CA LEU A 229 -9.82 13.88 3.30
C LEU A 229 -9.73 14.05 4.82
N VAL A 230 -9.85 12.94 5.57
CA VAL A 230 -9.85 12.94 7.06
C VAL A 230 -10.86 13.94 7.63
N PRO A 231 -12.17 13.72 7.45
CA PRO A 231 -13.19 14.73 7.76
C PRO A 231 -13.39 14.98 9.26
N THR A 232 -13.12 13.99 10.11
CA THR A 232 -13.39 14.06 11.55
C THR A 232 -12.12 14.10 12.39
N TYR A 233 -12.24 14.70 13.58
CA TYR A 233 -11.16 14.72 14.57
C TYR A 233 -10.75 13.32 15.02
N ASP A 234 -11.69 12.38 15.11
CA ASP A 234 -11.40 11.01 15.54
C ASP A 234 -10.47 10.27 14.56
N ILE A 235 -10.67 10.47 13.24
CA ILE A 235 -9.78 9.90 12.22
C ILE A 235 -8.39 10.55 12.31
N PHE A 236 -8.34 11.86 12.51
CA PHE A 236 -7.07 12.57 12.68
C PHE A 236 -6.31 12.09 13.93
N LYS A 237 -7.02 11.92 15.05
CA LYS A 237 -6.49 11.35 16.29
C LYS A 237 -6.03 9.91 16.09
N PHE A 238 -6.76 9.11 15.30
CA PHE A 238 -6.36 7.77 14.93
C PHE A 238 -5.04 7.76 14.16
N VAL A 239 -4.86 8.65 13.18
CA VAL A 239 -3.59 8.80 12.44
C VAL A 239 -2.41 9.05 13.39
N TYR A 240 -2.56 9.92 14.40
CA TYR A 240 -1.53 10.11 15.42
C TYR A 240 -1.25 8.86 16.25
N ARG A 241 -2.30 8.11 16.64
CA ARG A 241 -2.12 6.84 17.36
C ARG A 241 -1.31 5.84 16.55
N VAL A 242 -1.59 5.72 15.24
CA VAL A 242 -0.80 4.90 14.30
C VAL A 242 0.65 5.34 14.29
N MET A 243 0.92 6.65 14.17
CA MET A 243 2.29 7.15 14.14
C MET A 243 3.05 6.90 15.45
N ILE A 244 2.44 7.20 16.60
CA ILE A 244 3.05 6.98 17.91
C ILE A 244 3.39 5.49 18.09
N GLU A 245 2.47 4.61 17.73
CA GLU A 245 2.68 3.16 17.85
C GLU A 245 3.73 2.66 16.85
N TYR A 246 3.72 3.15 15.61
CA TYR A 246 4.71 2.82 14.60
C TYR A 246 6.12 3.21 15.03
N PHE A 247 6.33 4.45 15.44
CA PHE A 247 7.64 4.93 15.87
C PHE A 247 8.11 4.32 17.20
N GLY A 248 7.18 4.04 18.11
CA GLY A 248 7.47 3.28 19.33
C GLY A 248 7.99 1.87 19.04
N ARG A 249 7.42 1.18 18.04
CA ARG A 249 7.90 -0.14 17.59
C ARG A 249 9.23 -0.05 16.84
N ALA A 250 9.43 1.01 16.06
CA ALA A 250 10.63 1.24 15.27
C ALA A 250 11.85 1.69 16.10
N ARG A 251 11.70 1.89 17.43
CA ARG A 251 12.74 2.41 18.35
C ARG A 251 13.31 3.78 17.92
N LEU A 252 12.46 4.63 17.35
CA LEU A 252 12.79 6.01 16.96
C LEU A 252 12.43 7.03 18.06
N ILE A 253 12.11 6.54 19.26
CA ILE A 253 11.81 7.31 20.48
C ILE A 253 12.59 6.67 21.62
#